data_AF-A0A7W8J9S0-F1
#
_entry.id   AF-A0A7W8J9S0-F1
#
_cell.length_a   1.000
_cell.length_b   1.000
_cell.length_c   1.000
_cell.angle_alpha   90.00
_cell.angle_beta   90.00
_cell.angle_gamma   90.00
#
_symmetry.space_group_name_H-M   'P 1'
#
loop_
_entity.id
_entity.type
_entity.pdbx_description
1 polymer ?
#
loop_
_entity_poly.entity_id
_entity_poly.type
_entity_poly.pdbx_seq_one_letter_code
_entity_poly.pdbx_strand_id
1 'polypeptide(L)'
;MGDGDAALEQSTAADRLAAAYRGANDPGLAALYFQFGRYLLISSSRPGGLPANLQGLWAEGIHPGWKGDWHLDVNVQMNYWPAEPTALGELTDPLFALMEGLQMPGAHTAQSYYGSDGWVAPLESRGSDSTELSGEILLVDRRSHAHAGLPCIGHVKRVPGELEGAVTSHLLAVRMKFACCRRCPPHCPRAGSTG
;
A
#
# COMPACT_ATOMS: atom_id res chain seq x y z
N MET A 1 6.13 -18.19 -25.24
CA MET A 1 5.80 -18.76 -23.91
C MET A 1 6.27 -20.20 -23.96
N GLY A 2 7.12 -20.62 -23.02
CA GLY A 2 7.85 -21.89 -23.10
C GLY A 2 6.97 -23.13 -23.00
N ASP A 3 7.51 -24.26 -23.43
CA ASP A 3 6.85 -25.57 -23.44
C ASP A 3 6.44 -25.97 -22.01
N GLY A 4 5.19 -25.65 -21.66
CA GLY A 4 4.56 -26.03 -20.40
C GLY A 4 3.96 -27.43 -20.49
N ASP A 5 3.80 -28.10 -19.35
CA ASP A 5 3.11 -29.39 -19.31
C ASP A 5 1.61 -29.21 -19.61
N ALA A 6 1.22 -29.50 -20.84
CA ALA A 6 -0.16 -29.33 -21.33
C ALA A 6 -1.19 -30.16 -20.55
N ALA A 7 -0.76 -31.22 -19.85
CA ALA A 7 -1.65 -32.01 -19.00
C ALA A 7 -2.04 -31.25 -17.71
N LEU A 8 -1.17 -30.38 -17.19
CA LEU A 8 -1.45 -29.59 -16.00
C LEU A 8 -2.50 -28.51 -16.25
N GLU A 9 -2.57 -27.98 -17.46
CA GLU A 9 -3.50 -26.88 -17.80
C GLU A 9 -4.98 -27.27 -17.65
N GLN A 10 -5.29 -28.56 -17.77
CA GLN A 10 -6.64 -29.12 -17.63
C GLN A 10 -6.97 -29.58 -16.19
N SER A 11 -6.00 -29.49 -15.27
CA SER A 11 -6.17 -29.88 -13.87
C SER A 11 -6.67 -28.73 -12.98
N THR A 12 -7.05 -29.04 -11.74
CA THR A 12 -7.52 -28.01 -10.80
C THR A 12 -6.38 -27.08 -10.37
N ALA A 13 -6.70 -25.85 -9.97
CA ALA A 13 -5.68 -24.91 -9.47
C ALA A 13 -4.90 -25.46 -8.26
N ALA A 14 -5.56 -26.25 -7.41
CA ALA A 14 -4.92 -26.91 -6.27
C ALA A 14 -3.89 -27.95 -6.71
N ASP A 15 -4.21 -28.78 -7.71
CA ASP A 15 -3.30 -29.78 -8.24
C ASP A 15 -2.11 -29.14 -8.94
N ARG A 16 -2.34 -28.08 -9.74
CA ARG A 16 -1.29 -27.29 -10.38
C ARG A 16 -0.33 -26.68 -9.37
N LEU A 17 -0.84 -26.13 -8.27
CA LEU A 17 -0.03 -25.58 -7.19
C LEU A 17 0.80 -26.67 -6.49
N ALA A 18 0.20 -27.83 -6.22
CA ALA A 18 0.90 -28.97 -5.62
C ALA A 18 2.01 -29.51 -6.54
N ALA A 19 1.78 -29.54 -7.86
CA ALA A 19 2.78 -29.92 -8.85
C ALA A 19 3.91 -28.88 -8.95
N ALA A 20 3.59 -27.59 -8.98
CA ALA A 20 4.57 -26.50 -8.98
C ALA A 20 5.48 -26.56 -7.74
N TYR A 21 4.93 -26.89 -6.57
CA TYR A 21 5.70 -27.07 -5.33
C TYR A 21 6.73 -28.23 -5.43
N ARG A 22 6.45 -29.24 -6.28
CA ARG A 22 7.36 -30.35 -6.58
C ARG A 22 8.32 -30.06 -7.73
N GLY A 23 8.30 -28.84 -8.28
CA GLY A 23 9.21 -28.41 -9.35
C GLY A 23 8.65 -28.57 -10.77
N ALA A 24 7.35 -28.79 -10.94
CA ALA A 24 6.74 -28.82 -12.27
C ALA A 24 6.83 -27.43 -12.96
N ASN A 25 7.11 -27.42 -14.27
CA ASN A 25 7.14 -26.20 -15.07
C ASN A 25 5.74 -25.87 -15.61
N ASP A 26 5.05 -24.96 -14.92
CA ASP A 26 3.73 -24.47 -15.33
C ASP A 26 3.71 -22.93 -15.45
N PRO A 27 4.16 -22.37 -16.59
CA PRO A 27 4.09 -20.92 -16.86
C PRO A 27 2.67 -20.36 -16.83
N GLY A 28 1.67 -21.19 -17.14
CA GLY A 28 0.26 -20.82 -17.11
C GLY A 28 -0.23 -20.53 -15.69
N LEU A 29 0.26 -21.28 -14.69
CA LEU A 29 -0.07 -21.04 -13.28
C LEU A 29 0.50 -19.70 -12.80
N ALA A 30 1.72 -19.34 -13.22
CA ALA A 30 2.30 -18.04 -12.91
C ALA A 30 1.48 -16.89 -13.53
N ALA A 31 1.04 -17.03 -14.78
CA ALA A 31 0.17 -16.06 -15.44
C ALA A 31 -1.20 -15.96 -14.74
N LEU A 32 -1.78 -17.09 -14.33
CA LEU A 32 -3.03 -17.13 -13.57
C LEU A 32 -2.88 -16.41 -12.23
N TYR A 33 -1.81 -16.67 -11.48
CA TYR A 33 -1.55 -16.03 -10.19
C TYR A 33 -1.37 -14.50 -10.33
N PHE A 34 -0.69 -14.05 -11.39
CA PHE A 34 -0.57 -12.63 -11.71
C PHE A 34 -1.94 -11.98 -11.97
N GLN A 35 -2.79 -12.62 -12.78
CA GLN A 35 -4.14 -12.11 -13.05
C GLN A 35 -5.05 -12.18 -11.82
N PHE A 36 -4.85 -13.17 -10.95
CA PHE A 36 -5.58 -13.28 -9.69
C PHE A 36 -5.28 -12.10 -8.76
N GLY A 37 -4.02 -11.64 -8.67
CA GLY A 37 -3.68 -10.43 -7.93
C GLY A 37 -4.41 -9.17 -8.44
N ARG A 38 -4.51 -9.01 -9.77
CA ARG A 38 -5.30 -7.94 -10.40
C ARG A 38 -6.78 -8.06 -10.05
N TYR A 39 -7.34 -9.27 -10.16
CA TYR A 39 -8.73 -9.55 -9.83
C TYR A 39 -9.07 -9.22 -8.37
N LEU A 40 -8.20 -9.56 -7.42
CA LEU A 40 -8.39 -9.26 -6.01
C LEU A 40 -8.44 -7.75 -5.77
N LEU A 41 -7.48 -6.98 -6.30
CA LEU A 41 -7.49 -5.52 -6.16
C LEU A 41 -8.74 -4.87 -6.78
N ILE A 42 -9.14 -5.32 -7.97
CA ILE A 42 -10.39 -4.90 -8.64
C ILE A 42 -11.60 -5.15 -7.75
N SER A 43 -11.62 -6.28 -7.04
CA SER A 43 -12.76 -6.69 -6.23
C SER A 43 -12.77 -6.04 -4.84
N SER A 44 -11.62 -5.58 -4.34
CA SER A 44 -11.50 -5.08 -2.96
C SER A 44 -11.24 -3.58 -2.82
N SER A 45 -10.99 -2.82 -3.90
CA SER A 45 -10.65 -1.39 -3.83
C SER A 45 -11.25 -0.57 -4.97
N ARG A 46 -12.58 -0.52 -5.05
CA ARG A 46 -13.28 0.30 -6.06
C ARG A 46 -13.40 1.76 -5.61
N PRO A 47 -13.35 2.73 -6.54
CA PRO A 47 -13.61 4.14 -6.24
C PRO A 47 -14.91 4.33 -5.47
N GLY A 48 -14.87 5.18 -4.43
CA GLY A 48 -16.00 5.41 -3.52
C GLY A 48 -16.15 4.38 -2.39
N GLY A 49 -15.36 3.31 -2.40
CA GLY A 49 -15.28 2.33 -1.31
C GLY A 49 -14.14 2.61 -0.32
N LEU A 50 -13.92 1.66 0.59
CA LEU A 50 -12.75 1.62 1.47
C LEU A 50 -11.56 0.95 0.76
N PRO A 51 -10.31 1.31 1.11
CA PRO A 51 -9.15 0.63 0.57
C PRO A 51 -9.04 -0.81 1.06
N ALA A 52 -8.45 -1.68 0.24
CA ALA A 52 -8.13 -3.06 0.60
C ALA A 52 -7.30 -3.14 1.90
N ASN A 53 -7.85 -3.81 2.92
CA ASN A 53 -7.19 -4.06 4.20
C ASN A 53 -6.32 -5.33 4.16
N LEU A 54 -5.85 -5.82 5.31
CA LEU A 54 -5.04 -7.06 5.39
C LEU A 54 -5.66 -8.30 4.74
N GLN A 55 -6.98 -8.34 4.58
CA GLN A 55 -7.72 -9.46 3.99
C GLN A 55 -8.56 -9.02 2.77
N GLY A 56 -8.29 -7.82 2.23
CA GLY A 56 -9.10 -7.21 1.18
C GLY A 56 -10.49 -6.84 1.69
N LEU A 57 -11.49 -7.67 1.37
CA LEU A 57 -12.87 -7.59 1.87
C LEU A 57 -13.34 -8.89 2.53
N TRP A 58 -12.49 -9.93 2.55
CA TRP A 58 -12.87 -11.29 2.88
C TRP A 58 -12.31 -11.68 4.23
N ALA A 59 -13.10 -11.50 5.28
CA ALA A 59 -12.77 -11.93 6.63
C ALA A 59 -13.73 -13.00 7.12
N GLU A 60 -13.20 -14.04 7.76
CA GLU A 60 -14.00 -15.04 8.45
C GLU A 60 -14.15 -14.67 9.93
N GLY A 61 -15.40 -14.55 10.38
CA GLY A 61 -15.72 -14.22 11.77
C GLY A 61 -15.54 -12.73 12.12
N ILE A 62 -15.75 -12.43 13.40
CA ILE A 62 -15.74 -11.06 13.94
C ILE A 62 -14.37 -10.60 14.46
N HIS A 63 -13.42 -11.53 14.57
CA HIS A 63 -12.07 -11.27 15.07
C HIS A 63 -11.02 -11.77 14.07
N PRO A 64 -10.93 -11.14 12.88
CA PRO A 64 -9.90 -11.49 11.92
C PRO A 64 -8.49 -11.30 12.51
N GLY A 65 -7.52 -12.09 12.03
CA GLY A 65 -6.12 -11.93 12.39
C GLY A 65 -5.66 -10.47 12.18
N TRP A 66 -4.99 -9.92 13.19
CA TRP A 66 -4.62 -8.48 13.25
C TRP A 66 -5.79 -7.53 12.97
N LYS A 67 -7.01 -7.93 13.34
CA LYS A 67 -8.24 -7.14 13.20
C LYS A 67 -8.61 -6.75 11.77
N GLY A 68 -7.94 -7.31 10.76
CA GLY A 68 -8.22 -7.00 9.36
C GLY A 68 -8.11 -5.51 9.06
N ASP A 69 -7.18 -4.81 9.71
CA ASP A 69 -7.05 -3.36 9.64
C ASP A 69 -6.11 -2.92 8.49
N TRP A 70 -5.73 -1.65 8.50
CA TRP A 70 -4.72 -1.09 7.61
C TRP A 70 -3.38 -0.98 8.35
N HIS A 71 -2.49 -1.96 8.15
CA HIS A 71 -1.09 -1.89 8.59
C HIS A 71 -0.26 -1.04 7.62
N LEU A 72 0.28 0.07 8.12
CA LEU A 72 0.90 1.15 7.34
C LEU A 72 2.44 1.09 7.28
N ASP A 73 3.09 0.02 7.73
CA ASP A 73 4.54 -0.17 7.63
C ASP A 73 4.98 -0.92 6.35
N VAL A 74 4.12 -1.78 5.80
CA VAL A 74 4.36 -2.44 4.50
C VAL A 74 3.09 -3.00 3.83
N ASN A 75 2.13 -3.50 4.62
CA ASN A 75 1.06 -4.35 4.09
C ASN A 75 0.14 -3.59 3.13
N VAL A 76 -0.37 -2.43 3.56
CA VAL A 76 -1.23 -1.62 2.70
C VAL A 76 -0.47 -1.16 1.47
N GLN A 77 0.79 -0.75 1.60
CA GLN A 77 1.58 -0.35 0.43
C GLN A 77 1.73 -1.49 -0.57
N MET A 78 1.96 -2.72 -0.08
CA MET A 78 2.07 -3.92 -0.90
C MET A 78 0.78 -4.22 -1.66
N ASN A 79 -0.38 -4.05 -1.02
CA ASN A 79 -1.69 -4.22 -1.69
C ASN A 79 -1.81 -3.36 -2.96
N TYR A 80 -1.20 -2.17 -2.99
CA TYR A 80 -1.31 -1.22 -4.10
C TYR A 80 -0.11 -1.17 -5.05
N TRP A 81 0.98 -1.90 -4.78
CA TRP A 81 2.09 -2.03 -5.74
C TRP A 81 1.66 -2.44 -7.16
N PRO A 82 0.70 -3.36 -7.36
CA PRO A 82 0.28 -3.71 -8.71
C PRO A 82 -0.61 -2.66 -9.40
N ALA A 83 -1.21 -1.71 -8.67
CA ALA A 83 -2.25 -0.82 -9.22
C ALA A 83 -1.79 -0.06 -10.48
N GLU A 84 -0.76 0.77 -10.35
CA GLU A 84 -0.19 1.55 -11.46
C GLU A 84 0.41 0.69 -12.59
N PRO A 85 1.36 -0.24 -12.33
CA PRO A 85 2.02 -0.99 -13.40
C PRO A 85 1.09 -1.95 -14.16
N THR A 86 -0.08 -2.29 -13.60
CA THR A 86 -1.06 -3.18 -14.25
C THR A 86 -2.24 -2.45 -14.86
N ALA A 87 -2.18 -1.12 -14.97
CA ALA A 87 -3.23 -0.25 -15.53
C ALA A 87 -4.54 -0.32 -14.73
N LEU A 88 -4.43 -0.26 -13.41
CA LEU A 88 -5.53 -0.22 -12.42
C LEU A 88 -5.37 0.97 -11.47
N GLY A 89 -4.81 2.08 -11.95
CA GLY A 89 -4.45 3.24 -11.11
C GLY A 89 -5.64 3.88 -10.40
N GLU A 90 -6.83 3.85 -11.01
CA GLU A 90 -8.10 4.30 -10.42
C GLU A 90 -8.47 3.55 -9.14
N LEU A 91 -8.00 2.31 -8.97
CA LEU A 91 -8.26 1.53 -7.76
C LEU A 91 -7.49 2.04 -6.54
N THR A 92 -6.55 2.97 -6.73
CA THR A 92 -5.79 3.62 -5.64
C THR A 92 -6.58 4.76 -4.99
N ASP A 93 -7.68 5.23 -5.60
CA ASP A 93 -8.47 6.35 -5.10
C ASP A 93 -8.96 6.15 -3.64
N PRO A 94 -9.45 4.96 -3.23
CA PRO A 94 -9.80 4.70 -1.82
C PRO A 94 -8.63 4.86 -0.83
N LEU A 95 -7.40 4.55 -1.25
CA LEU A 95 -6.21 4.73 -0.42
C LEU A 95 -5.89 6.22 -0.24
N PHE A 96 -6.03 7.02 -1.29
CA PHE A 96 -5.87 8.47 -1.19
C PHE A 96 -6.91 9.08 -0.26
N ALA A 97 -8.17 8.66 -0.36
CA ALA A 97 -9.23 9.10 0.54
C ALA A 97 -8.95 8.74 2.00
N LEU A 98 -8.44 7.53 2.28
CA LEU A 98 -8.01 7.15 3.63
C LEU A 98 -6.88 8.06 4.13
N MET A 99 -5.85 8.30 3.32
CA MET A 99 -4.74 9.18 3.70
C MET A 99 -5.19 10.62 3.96
N GLU A 100 -6.14 11.14 3.18
CA GLU A 100 -6.76 12.44 3.42
C GLU A 100 -7.53 12.48 4.74
N GLY A 101 -8.30 11.44 5.03
CA GLY A 101 -9.02 11.29 6.30
C GLY A 101 -8.11 11.27 7.53
N LEU A 102 -6.88 10.74 7.39
CA LEU A 102 -5.89 10.68 8.47
C LEU A 102 -5.19 12.02 8.75
N GLN A 103 -5.25 13.01 7.86
CA GLN A 103 -4.47 14.24 7.99
C GLN A 103 -4.88 15.08 9.21
N MET A 104 -6.18 15.35 9.37
CA MET A 104 -6.68 16.15 10.49
C MET A 104 -6.44 15.50 11.85
N PRO A 105 -6.86 14.24 12.10
CA PRO A 105 -6.62 13.60 13.39
C PRO A 105 -5.12 13.35 13.60
N GLY A 106 -4.37 13.03 12.55
CA GLY A 106 -2.92 12.92 12.61
C GLY A 106 -2.22 14.23 12.94
N ALA A 107 -2.76 15.39 12.53
CA ALA A 107 -2.20 16.68 12.91
C ALA A 107 -2.39 16.96 14.42
N HIS A 108 -3.54 16.59 14.98
CA HIS A 108 -3.77 16.68 16.42
C HIS A 108 -2.79 15.80 17.20
N THR A 109 -2.55 14.57 16.75
CA THR A 109 -1.56 13.67 17.35
C THR A 109 -0.14 14.22 17.21
N ALA A 110 0.24 14.74 16.04
CA ALA A 110 1.56 15.32 15.81
C ALA A 110 1.84 16.51 16.74
N GLN A 111 0.86 17.39 16.90
CA GLN A 111 0.97 18.54 17.79
C GLN A 111 1.04 18.12 19.27
N SER A 112 0.21 17.16 19.68
CA SER A 112 0.06 16.80 21.10
C SER A 112 1.23 15.98 21.63
N TYR A 113 1.78 15.08 20.81
CA TYR A 113 2.85 14.16 21.23
C TYR A 113 4.25 14.60 20.79
N TYR A 114 4.36 15.30 19.66
CA TYR A 114 5.65 15.65 19.08
C TYR A 114 5.89 17.16 19.00
N GLY A 115 4.91 18.01 19.33
CA GLY A 115 5.00 19.46 19.19
C GLY A 115 5.34 19.89 17.76
N SER A 116 5.01 19.06 16.77
CA SER A 116 5.42 19.24 15.38
C SER A 116 4.25 19.73 14.53
N ASP A 117 4.55 20.65 13.62
CA ASP A 117 3.70 20.91 12.47
C ASP A 117 3.65 19.65 11.56
N GLY A 118 2.56 19.46 10.83
CA GLY A 118 2.35 18.29 9.96
C GLY A 118 1.26 17.37 10.48
N TRP A 119 1.31 16.11 10.07
CA TRP A 119 0.43 15.06 10.57
C TRP A 119 1.17 13.74 10.69
N VAL A 120 0.61 12.85 11.50
CA VAL A 120 1.21 11.56 11.83
C VAL A 120 0.16 10.46 11.74
N ALA A 121 0.54 9.29 11.20
CA ALA A 121 -0.30 8.11 11.23
C ALA A 121 0.32 7.02 12.12
N PRO A 122 -0.46 6.36 12.98
CA PRO A 122 -0.02 5.16 13.69
C PRO A 122 0.15 3.98 12.71
N LEU A 123 0.88 2.96 13.14
CA LEU A 123 1.09 1.70 12.41
C LEU A 123 -0.25 1.06 12.00
N GLU A 124 -1.17 0.95 12.97
CA GLU A 124 -2.49 0.35 12.81
C GLU A 124 -3.53 1.45 12.59
N SER A 125 -4.30 1.35 11.50
CA SER A 125 -5.46 2.20 11.29
C SER A 125 -6.72 1.37 11.06
N ARG A 126 -7.78 1.65 11.82
CA ARG A 126 -9.12 1.03 11.73
C ARG A 126 -10.17 1.94 11.08
N GLY A 127 -9.76 3.14 10.65
CA GLY A 127 -10.64 4.19 10.16
C GLY A 127 -9.92 5.52 10.04
N SER A 128 -10.55 6.50 9.40
CA SER A 128 -10.10 7.90 9.41
C SER A 128 -9.88 8.42 10.84
N ASP A 129 -10.64 7.89 11.80
CA ASP A 129 -10.71 8.43 13.17
C ASP A 129 -9.74 7.72 14.14
N SER A 130 -8.99 6.72 13.67
CA SER A 130 -8.08 5.94 14.51
C SER A 130 -6.68 6.54 14.54
N THR A 131 -6.39 7.31 15.60
CA THR A 131 -5.05 7.85 15.87
C THR A 131 -4.52 7.52 17.26
N GLU A 132 -5.10 6.49 17.91
CA GLU A 132 -4.51 5.91 19.12
C GLU A 132 -3.11 5.38 18.79
N LEU A 133 -2.11 5.89 19.51
CA LEU A 133 -0.71 5.57 19.27
C LEU A 133 -0.40 4.18 19.83
N SER A 134 -0.31 3.18 18.95
CA SER A 134 0.38 1.92 19.22
C SER A 134 1.31 1.59 18.05
N GLY A 135 2.62 1.46 18.29
CA GLY A 135 3.60 0.98 17.31
C GLY A 135 4.44 2.05 16.60
N GLU A 136 5.08 1.66 15.48
CA GLU A 136 5.86 2.54 14.60
C GLU A 136 4.96 3.62 13.96
N ILE A 137 5.56 4.75 13.58
CA ILE A 137 4.84 5.98 13.28
C ILE A 137 5.32 6.60 11.97
N LEU A 138 4.39 6.97 11.10
CA LEU A 138 4.67 7.68 9.85
C LEU A 138 4.41 9.19 10.03
N LEU A 139 5.49 9.98 10.13
CA LEU A 139 5.42 11.44 10.15
C LEU A 139 5.43 12.03 8.74
N VAL A 140 4.49 12.93 8.45
CA VAL A 140 4.41 13.68 7.20
C VAL A 140 4.43 15.19 7.51
N ASP A 141 5.58 15.82 7.28
CA ASP A 141 5.77 17.27 7.46
C ASP A 141 5.06 18.06 6.35
N ARG A 142 4.38 19.17 6.70
CA ARG A 142 3.78 20.12 5.75
C ARG A 142 4.79 20.70 4.75
N ARG A 143 6.09 20.80 5.08
CA ARG A 143 7.10 21.25 4.11
C ARG A 143 7.22 20.33 2.89
N SER A 144 6.79 19.07 3.02
CA SER A 144 6.71 18.10 1.92
C SER A 144 5.58 18.40 0.91
N HIS A 145 4.55 19.16 1.31
CA HIS A 145 3.36 19.44 0.51
C HIS A 145 3.47 20.71 -0.35
N ALA A 146 4.54 21.50 -0.19
CA ALA A 146 4.63 22.84 -0.79
C ALA A 146 4.72 22.86 -2.34
N HIS A 147 4.88 21.72 -3.01
CA HIS A 147 5.20 21.71 -4.45
C HIS A 147 4.15 21.16 -5.42
N ALA A 148 3.01 20.58 -5.00
CA ALA A 148 2.13 19.95 -6.01
C ALA A 148 0.63 19.81 -5.72
N GLY A 149 0.08 20.25 -4.58
CA GLY A 149 -1.36 20.13 -4.32
C GLY A 149 -1.92 18.70 -4.28
N LEU A 150 -1.05 17.68 -4.30
CA LEU A 150 -1.34 16.27 -4.06
C LEU A 150 -0.56 15.81 -2.82
N PRO A 151 -1.05 14.83 -2.04
CA PRO A 151 -0.34 14.33 -0.87
C PRO A 151 0.91 13.54 -1.31
N CYS A 152 2.04 14.23 -1.44
CA CYS A 152 3.34 13.61 -1.57
C CYS A 152 3.77 13.09 -0.20
N ILE A 153 3.92 11.76 -0.05
CA ILE A 153 4.46 11.15 1.17
C ILE A 153 5.82 11.79 1.47
N GLY A 154 5.86 12.50 2.59
CA GLY A 154 7.02 13.24 3.08
C GLY A 154 8.13 12.33 3.62
N HIS A 155 9.11 12.95 4.25
CA HIS A 155 10.27 12.27 4.82
C HIS A 155 9.83 11.31 5.95
N VAL A 156 10.01 10.00 5.76
CA VAL A 156 9.80 9.01 6.83
C VAL A 156 10.86 9.24 7.91
N LYS A 157 10.47 9.87 9.01
CA LYS A 157 11.35 10.02 10.17
C LYS A 157 11.00 8.95 11.19
N ARG A 158 11.89 7.97 11.35
CA ARG A 158 11.82 7.01 12.47
C ARG A 158 12.03 7.83 13.76
N VAL A 159 11.01 7.89 14.61
CA VAL A 159 11.18 8.41 15.98
C VAL A 159 11.76 7.26 16.80
N PRO A 160 12.93 7.41 17.44
CA PRO A 160 13.51 6.33 18.22
C PRO A 160 12.66 6.11 19.48
N GLY A 161 11.82 5.08 19.45
CA GLY A 161 11.45 4.30 20.63
C GLY A 161 12.26 3.01 20.57
N GLU A 162 12.85 2.62 21.69
CA GLU A 162 13.64 1.39 21.84
C GLU A 162 12.94 0.22 21.17
N LEU A 163 13.51 -0.32 20.09
CA LEU A 163 13.35 -1.70 19.60
C LEU A 163 14.31 -1.87 18.41
N GLU A 164 15.41 -2.56 18.66
CA GLU A 164 16.38 -2.99 17.65
C GLU A 164 15.71 -3.94 16.65
N GLY A 165 15.91 -3.69 15.35
CA GLY A 165 15.69 -4.67 14.29
C GLY A 165 14.49 -4.41 13.37
N ALA A 166 14.63 -3.51 12.39
CA ALA A 166 13.92 -3.61 11.11
C ALA A 166 14.57 -2.69 10.06
N VAL A 167 15.09 -3.29 9.00
CA VAL A 167 15.77 -2.64 7.87
C VAL A 167 14.87 -2.79 6.65
N THR A 168 13.93 -1.87 6.40
CA THR A 168 13.12 -1.90 5.15
C THR A 168 12.37 -0.62 4.76
N SER A 169 12.22 0.38 5.63
CA SER A 169 11.26 1.48 5.41
C SER A 169 11.70 2.56 4.40
N HIS A 170 13.00 2.69 4.09
CA HIS A 170 13.51 3.74 3.20
C HIS A 170 13.23 3.50 1.70
N LEU A 171 13.15 2.23 1.26
CA LEU A 171 12.90 1.89 -0.15
C LEU A 171 11.42 2.02 -0.54
N LEU A 172 10.50 1.90 0.42
CA LEU A 172 9.05 1.91 0.16
C LEU A 172 8.51 3.33 -0.15
N ALA A 173 8.98 4.36 0.56
CA ALA A 173 8.55 5.74 0.34
C ALA A 173 8.90 6.27 -1.06
N VAL A 174 9.96 5.74 -1.68
CA VAL A 174 10.42 6.15 -3.01
C VAL A 174 9.44 5.71 -4.10
N ARG A 175 8.79 4.54 -3.99
CA ARG A 175 7.87 4.04 -5.03
C ARG A 175 6.51 4.75 -5.04
N MET A 176 5.96 5.13 -3.89
CA MET A 176 4.70 5.91 -3.83
C MET A 176 4.87 7.35 -4.35
N LYS A 177 6.05 7.96 -4.18
CA LYS A 177 6.39 9.26 -4.80
C LYS A 177 6.25 9.26 -6.32
N PHE A 178 6.56 8.14 -7.00
CA PHE A 178 6.46 8.03 -8.46
C PHE A 178 5.01 7.99 -8.97
N ALA A 179 4.07 7.40 -8.23
CA ALA A 179 2.65 7.37 -8.59
C ALA A 179 2.03 8.79 -8.51
N CYS A 180 2.38 9.54 -7.47
CA CYS A 180 1.92 10.92 -7.26
C CYS A 180 2.38 11.87 -8.39
N CYS A 181 3.61 11.70 -8.91
CA CYS A 181 4.16 12.55 -9.99
C CYS A 181 3.42 12.43 -11.35
N ARG A 182 2.71 11.34 -11.64
CA ARG A 182 2.04 11.16 -12.96
C ARG A 182 0.65 11.78 -13.06
N ARG A 183 0.00 12.08 -11.92
CA ARG A 183 -1.31 12.78 -11.86
C ARG A 183 -1.18 14.29 -11.66
N CYS A 184 0.04 14.82 -11.54
CA CYS A 184 0.26 16.27 -11.50
C CYS A 184 -0.06 16.94 -12.85
N PRO A 185 -0.61 18.17 -12.85
CA PRO A 185 -0.67 19.01 -14.04
C PRO A 185 0.73 19.15 -14.68
N PRO A 186 0.83 19.40 -16.00
CA PRO A 186 2.10 19.46 -16.74
C PRO A 186 3.09 20.55 -16.26
N HIS A 187 2.70 21.36 -15.26
CA HIS A 187 3.52 22.41 -14.64
C HIS A 187 4.26 21.96 -13.36
N CYS A 188 4.11 20.71 -12.91
CA CYS A 188 4.91 20.21 -11.79
C CYS A 188 6.37 20.04 -12.25
N PRO A 189 7.35 20.73 -11.62
CA PRO A 189 8.75 20.61 -12.02
C PRO A 189 9.19 19.16 -11.84
N ARG A 190 9.49 18.49 -12.96
CA ARG A 190 10.11 17.17 -12.94
C ARG A 190 11.42 17.30 -12.19
N ALA A 191 11.62 16.50 -11.15
CA ALA A 191 12.91 16.38 -10.50
C ALA A 191 13.92 15.87 -11.54
N GLY A 192 14.75 16.79 -12.07
CA GLY A 192 15.84 16.47 -12.98
C GLY A 192 16.03 17.44 -14.14
N SER A 193 16.61 18.62 -13.86
CA SER A 193 17.58 19.23 -14.77
C SER A 193 18.51 20.14 -13.96
N THR A 194 19.64 19.58 -13.53
CA THR A 194 20.83 20.39 -13.24
C THR A 194 21.40 20.86 -14.57
N GLY A 195 21.33 22.16 -14.80
CA GLY A 195 21.99 22.93 -15.83
C GLY A 195 22.19 24.34 -15.29
#